data_AF-N1PFB7-F1
#
_entry.id   AF-N1PFB7-F1
#
_cell.length_a   1.000
_cell.length_b   1.000
_cell.length_c   1.000
_cell.angle_alpha   90.00
_cell.angle_beta   90.00
_cell.angle_gamma   90.00
#
_symmetry.space_group_name_H-M   'P 1'
#
loop_
_entity.id
_entity.type
_entity.pdbx_description
1 polymer ?
#
loop_
_entity_poly.entity_id
_entity_poly.type
_entity_poly.pdbx_seq_one_letter_code
_entity_poly.pdbx_strand_id
1 'polypeptide(L)'
;MLHVLYRLSTEQYTKYFDHPGSDLRGGITASMSGGSFISAIAAGFLADELGRKLALRIVCCIFVIGCAIVCSSQNVGHLIAGRIVNGLAIGICSSQVCVYVAELAPSWNRGRVAGIQQWSIEWGILIICLICYGCAQTVSGPTAFRIAWGIQGIPAIILFFALFFFPESPRWLAGRERWEEVLDILTGLHDNGNKNDAVVLAGYEEVREAQRVAAEPQGVGFFQHFGPRI
;
A
#
# COMPACT_ATOMS: atom_id res chain seq x y z
N MET A 1 -2.71 -3.40 21.98
CA MET A 1 -1.94 -3.04 20.76
C MET A 1 -0.80 -2.05 21.05
N LEU A 2 -1.02 -0.98 21.82
CA LEU A 2 0.04 -0.03 22.25
C LEU A 2 1.15 -0.64 23.15
N HIS A 3 0.85 -1.68 23.93
CA HIS A 3 1.82 -2.28 24.86
C HIS A 3 2.93 -3.14 24.19
N VAL A 4 2.74 -3.58 22.94
CA VAL A 4 3.74 -4.38 22.21
C VAL A 4 4.67 -3.49 21.38
N LEU A 5 4.16 -2.38 20.85
CA LEU A 5 4.97 -1.29 20.29
C LEU A 5 5.84 -0.60 21.36
N TYR A 6 5.50 -0.70 22.65
CA TYR A 6 6.33 -0.21 23.75
C TYR A 6 7.72 -0.88 23.81
N ARG A 7 7.89 -2.10 23.24
CA ARG A 7 9.20 -2.78 23.14
C ARG A 7 10.08 -2.34 21.97
N LEU A 8 9.67 -1.32 21.19
CA LEU A 8 10.65 -0.48 20.50
C LEU A 8 11.58 0.26 21.50
N SER A 9 11.23 0.26 22.79
CA SER A 9 12.09 0.59 23.92
C SER A 9 12.93 -0.62 24.39
N THR A 10 13.55 -1.37 23.47
CA THR A 10 14.64 -2.26 23.92
C THR A 10 15.72 -1.35 24.51
N GLU A 11 16.27 -1.67 25.69
CA GLU A 11 17.33 -0.85 26.31
C GLU A 11 18.46 -0.54 25.32
N GLN A 12 18.72 -1.45 24.38
CA GLN A 12 19.66 -1.28 23.27
C GLN A 12 19.33 -0.11 22.32
N TYR A 13 18.08 0.07 21.92
CA TYR A 13 17.66 1.19 21.04
C TYR A 13 17.79 2.53 21.77
N THR A 14 17.41 2.52 23.05
CA THR A 14 17.51 3.67 23.94
C THR A 14 18.97 4.06 24.20
N LYS A 15 19.85 3.08 24.38
CA LYS A 15 21.29 3.26 24.66
C LYS A 15 22.08 3.67 23.40
N TYR A 16 21.63 3.27 22.21
CA TYR A 16 22.28 3.64 20.95
C TYR A 16 21.98 5.08 20.51
N PHE A 17 20.77 5.59 20.77
CA PHE A 17 20.36 6.97 20.47
C PHE A 17 20.50 7.92 21.67
N ASP A 18 21.30 7.55 22.66
CA ASP A 18 21.63 8.38 23.83
C ASP A 18 20.41 8.87 24.61
N HIS A 19 19.53 7.93 25.00
CA HIS A 19 18.30 8.18 25.75
C HIS A 19 17.38 9.26 25.12
N PRO A 20 16.85 9.03 23.90
CA PRO A 20 15.93 9.98 23.31
C PRO A 20 14.70 10.10 24.21
N GLY A 21 14.40 11.33 24.63
CA GLY A 21 13.24 11.66 25.46
C GLY A 21 11.93 11.16 24.85
N SER A 22 10.89 11.00 25.68
CA SER A 22 9.57 10.50 25.26
C SER A 22 9.03 11.25 24.02
N ASP A 23 9.25 12.57 23.98
CA ASP A 23 8.81 13.45 22.89
C ASP A 23 9.51 13.14 21.56
N LEU A 24 10.81 12.83 21.59
CA LEU A 24 11.58 12.51 20.38
C LEU A 24 11.16 11.14 19.80
N ARG A 25 10.84 10.17 20.66
CA ARG A 25 10.32 8.85 20.23
C ARG A 25 8.93 8.97 19.60
N GLY A 26 8.08 9.80 20.19
CA GLY A 26 6.79 10.19 19.63
C GLY A 26 6.97 10.83 18.25
N GLY A 27 7.90 11.78 18.12
CA GLY A 27 8.23 12.44 16.86
C GLY A 27 8.73 11.48 15.76
N ILE A 28 9.60 10.52 16.10
CA ILE A 28 10.07 9.51 15.13
C ILE A 28 8.90 8.67 14.62
N THR A 29 7.99 8.24 15.50
CA THR A 29 6.83 7.45 15.09
C THR A 29 5.84 8.28 14.28
N ALA A 30 5.59 9.52 14.70
CA ALA A 30 4.71 10.45 14.00
C ALA A 30 5.22 10.84 12.61
N SER A 31 6.54 10.89 12.41
CA SER A 31 7.14 11.23 11.10
C SER A 31 6.72 10.26 9.98
N MET A 32 6.53 8.99 10.32
CA MET A 32 6.02 7.98 9.39
C MET A 32 4.56 8.22 9.03
N SER A 33 3.71 8.47 10.03
CA SER A 33 2.29 8.80 9.81
C SER A 33 2.11 10.10 9.02
N GLY A 34 2.97 11.09 9.26
CA GLY A 34 3.00 12.34 8.49
C GLY A 34 3.33 12.10 7.02
N GLY A 35 4.32 11.26 6.72
CA GLY A 35 4.61 10.83 5.35
C GLY A 35 3.41 10.12 4.71
N SER A 36 2.80 9.16 5.42
CA SER A 36 1.62 8.44 4.93
C SER A 36 0.46 9.38 4.60
N PHE A 37 0.19 10.37 5.46
CA PHE A 37 -0.87 11.35 5.26
C PHE A 37 -0.68 12.16 3.98
N ILE A 38 0.52 12.71 3.78
CA ILE A 38 0.85 13.50 2.58
C ILE A 38 0.69 12.63 1.32
N SER A 39 1.19 11.40 1.36
CA SER A 39 1.14 10.51 0.21
C SER A 39 -0.27 10.01 -0.12
N ALA A 40 -1.15 9.84 0.88
CA ALA A 40 -2.53 9.42 0.67
C ALA A 40 -3.33 10.44 -0.16
N ILE A 41 -3.04 11.75 0.02
CA ILE A 41 -3.64 12.81 -0.79
C ILE A 41 -3.18 12.72 -2.25
N ALA A 42 -1.90 12.44 -2.47
CA ALA A 42 -1.32 12.32 -3.81
C ALA A 42 -1.61 10.97 -4.50
N ALA A 43 -1.98 9.94 -3.72
CA ALA A 43 -2.10 8.57 -4.21
C ALA A 43 -3.15 8.41 -5.31
N GLY A 44 -4.28 9.12 -5.20
CA GLY A 44 -5.36 9.08 -6.20
C GLY A 44 -4.89 9.56 -7.56
N PHE A 45 -4.34 10.78 -7.61
CA PHE A 45 -3.81 11.40 -8.84
C PHE A 45 -2.73 10.53 -9.49
N LEU A 46 -1.80 10.00 -8.68
CA LEU A 46 -0.69 9.20 -9.17
C LEU A 46 -1.17 7.90 -9.84
N ALA A 47 -2.20 7.26 -9.28
CA ALA A 47 -2.72 5.99 -9.77
C ALA A 47 -3.64 6.12 -10.99
N ASP A 48 -4.30 7.25 -11.14
CA ASP A 48 -5.12 7.53 -12.30
C ASP A 48 -4.25 7.84 -13.53
N GLU A 49 -3.16 8.61 -13.37
CA GLU A 49 -2.26 8.90 -14.48
C GLU A 49 -1.36 7.72 -14.87
N LEU A 50 -0.62 7.16 -13.91
CA LEU A 50 0.43 6.14 -14.19
C LEU A 50 -0.12 4.71 -14.30
N GLY A 51 -1.34 4.48 -13.82
CA GLY A 51 -1.90 3.12 -13.69
C GLY A 51 -1.53 2.48 -12.36
N ARG A 52 -2.39 1.57 -11.90
CA ARG A 52 -2.33 0.99 -10.56
C ARG A 52 -1.10 0.09 -10.40
N LYS A 53 -0.82 -0.76 -11.40
CA LYS A 53 0.30 -1.70 -11.35
C LYS A 53 1.66 -0.99 -11.38
N LEU A 54 1.81 0.03 -12.24
CA LEU A 54 3.04 0.81 -12.33
C LEU A 54 3.27 1.63 -11.06
N ALA A 55 2.21 2.25 -10.53
CA ALA A 55 2.28 2.96 -9.25
C ALA A 55 2.75 2.03 -8.12
N LEU A 56 2.20 0.82 -8.00
CA LEU A 56 2.63 -0.16 -7.00
C LEU A 56 4.09 -0.59 -7.16
N ARG A 57 4.59 -0.75 -8.40
CA ARG A 57 6.01 -1.06 -8.64
C ARG A 57 6.94 0.06 -8.18
N ILE A 58 6.62 1.31 -8.54
CA ILE A 58 7.41 2.49 -8.14
C ILE A 58 7.45 2.59 -6.61
N VAL A 59 6.29 2.41 -5.97
CA VAL A 59 6.16 2.46 -4.52
C VAL A 59 6.96 1.35 -3.83
N CYS A 60 6.99 0.14 -4.39
CA CYS A 60 7.85 -0.93 -3.87
C CYS A 60 9.34 -0.54 -3.91
N CYS A 61 9.81 0.08 -4.99
CA CYS A 61 11.18 0.59 -5.08
C CYS A 61 11.46 1.67 -4.01
N ILE A 62 10.55 2.63 -3.85
CA ILE A 62 10.67 3.69 -2.83
C ILE A 62 10.71 3.07 -1.43
N PHE A 63 9.90 2.05 -1.17
CA PHE A 63 9.88 1.35 0.11
C PHE A 63 11.20 0.62 0.40
N VAL A 64 11.75 -0.08 -0.59
CA VAL A 64 13.05 -0.76 -0.43
C VAL A 64 14.18 0.25 -0.17
N ILE A 65 14.18 1.39 -0.85
CA ILE A 65 15.12 2.49 -0.59
C ILE A 65 14.95 3.03 0.83
N GLY A 66 13.71 3.27 1.26
CA GLY A 66 13.42 3.71 2.64
C GLY A 66 13.87 2.69 3.69
N CYS A 67 13.74 1.39 3.42
CA CYS A 67 14.26 0.33 4.28
C CYS A 67 15.80 0.36 4.36
N ALA A 68 16.49 0.56 3.23
CA ALA A 68 17.95 0.67 3.20
C ALA A 68 18.45 1.88 4.01
N ILE A 69 17.78 3.04 3.88
CA ILE A 69 18.09 4.27 4.65
C ILE A 69 17.90 4.03 6.15
N VAL A 70 16.77 3.44 6.55
CA VAL A 70 16.51 3.13 7.97
C VAL A 70 17.52 2.12 8.53
N CYS A 71 17.88 1.11 7.76
CA CYS A 71 18.87 0.09 8.14
C CYS A 71 20.27 0.68 8.34
N SER A 72 20.67 1.65 7.50
CA SER A 72 21.96 2.34 7.60
C SER A 72 22.01 3.48 8.62
N SER A 73 20.91 3.76 9.32
CA SER A 73 20.80 4.93 10.20
C SER A 73 21.83 4.91 11.34
N GLN A 74 22.59 6.01 11.45
CA GLN A 74 23.54 6.28 12.55
C GLN A 74 23.06 7.42 13.47
N ASN A 75 22.20 8.32 12.95
CA ASN A 75 21.69 9.50 13.65
C ASN A 75 20.17 9.53 13.63
N VAL A 76 19.55 10.18 14.63
CA VAL A 76 18.09 10.32 14.73
C VAL A 76 17.50 11.00 13.48
N GLY A 77 18.15 12.05 12.97
CA GLY A 77 17.69 12.73 11.74
C GLY A 77 17.67 11.83 10.51
N HIS A 78 18.67 10.95 10.38
CA HIS A 78 18.73 9.96 9.30
C HIS A 78 17.60 8.94 9.40
N LEU A 79 17.27 8.52 10.64
CA LEU A 79 16.16 7.63 10.91
C LEU A 79 14.81 8.29 10.55
N ILE A 80 14.60 9.55 10.94
CA ILE A 80 13.38 10.30 10.61
C ILE A 80 13.21 10.44 9.10
N ALA A 81 14.27 10.78 8.37
CA ALA A 81 14.24 10.87 6.91
C ALA A 81 13.80 9.54 6.26
N GLY A 82 14.40 8.42 6.69
CA GLY A 82 14.00 7.09 6.21
C GLY A 82 12.55 6.71 6.56
N ARG A 83 12.06 7.14 7.73
CA ARG A 83 10.66 6.91 8.14
C ARG A 83 9.65 7.71 7.32
N ILE A 84 9.99 8.94 6.96
CA ILE A 84 9.16 9.75 6.06
C ILE A 84 9.06 9.06 4.69
N VAL A 85 10.19 8.61 4.12
CA VAL A 85 10.21 7.89 2.83
C VAL A 85 9.39 6.59 2.89
N ASN A 86 9.55 5.78 3.94
CA ASN A 86 8.72 4.59 4.14
C ASN A 86 7.24 4.94 4.32
N GLY A 87 6.92 6.01 5.05
CA GLY A 87 5.55 6.50 5.22
C GLY A 87 4.91 6.88 3.88
N LEU A 88 5.63 7.62 3.04
CA LEU A 88 5.17 7.98 1.70
C LEU A 88 4.83 6.73 0.86
N ALA A 89 5.69 5.71 0.93
CA ALA A 89 5.44 4.46 0.22
C ALA A 89 4.23 3.69 0.79
N ILE A 90 4.08 3.60 2.12
CA ILE A 90 2.97 2.88 2.74
C ILE A 90 1.62 3.52 2.44
N GLY A 91 1.51 4.86 2.47
CA GLY A 91 0.25 5.53 2.21
C GLY A 91 -0.27 5.30 0.78
N ILE A 92 0.62 5.33 -0.21
CA ILE A 92 0.26 5.00 -1.60
C ILE A 92 -0.02 3.49 -1.73
N CYS A 93 0.84 2.63 -1.18
CA CYS A 93 0.67 1.18 -1.30
C CYS A 93 -0.67 0.72 -0.71
N SER A 94 -0.99 1.13 0.52
CA SER A 94 -2.20 0.69 1.22
C SER A 94 -3.48 1.07 0.48
N SER A 95 -3.57 2.32 0.01
CA SER A 95 -4.73 2.81 -0.75
C SER A 95 -4.84 2.12 -2.12
N GLN A 96 -3.72 1.98 -2.84
CA GLN A 96 -3.73 1.44 -4.19
C GLN A 96 -3.95 -0.07 -4.25
N VAL A 97 -3.44 -0.84 -3.29
CA VAL A 97 -3.72 -2.29 -3.24
C VAL A 97 -5.21 -2.54 -3.02
N CYS A 98 -5.89 -1.76 -2.17
CA CYS A 98 -7.35 -1.89 -1.95
C CYS A 98 -8.12 -1.70 -3.26
N VAL A 99 -7.81 -0.65 -3.99
CA VAL A 99 -8.48 -0.34 -5.26
C VAL A 99 -8.15 -1.39 -6.31
N TYR A 100 -6.87 -1.74 -6.46
CA TYR A 100 -6.40 -2.71 -7.44
C TYR A 100 -7.08 -4.08 -7.26
N VAL A 101 -7.11 -4.57 -6.03
CA VAL A 101 -7.73 -5.85 -5.69
C VAL A 101 -9.26 -5.80 -5.88
N ALA A 102 -9.91 -4.68 -5.54
CA ALA A 102 -11.33 -4.51 -5.76
C ALA A 102 -11.71 -4.41 -7.26
N GLU A 103 -10.82 -3.87 -8.10
CA GLU A 103 -11.00 -3.77 -9.56
C GLU A 103 -10.84 -5.12 -10.27
N LEU A 104 -10.03 -6.02 -9.71
CA LEU A 104 -9.87 -7.39 -10.22
C LEU A 104 -10.94 -8.37 -9.69
N ALA A 105 -11.55 -8.05 -8.55
CA ALA A 105 -12.50 -8.94 -7.91
C ALA A 105 -13.90 -8.90 -8.57
N PRO A 106 -14.56 -10.07 -8.71
CA PRO A 106 -15.92 -10.14 -9.21
C PRO A 106 -16.90 -9.43 -8.26
N SER A 107 -17.93 -8.81 -8.81
CA SER A 107 -18.82 -7.85 -8.11
C SER A 107 -19.44 -8.41 -6.83
N TRP A 108 -19.74 -9.72 -6.77
CA TRP A 108 -20.30 -10.37 -5.57
C TRP A 108 -19.32 -10.59 -4.42
N ASN A 109 -17.99 -10.63 -4.66
CA ASN A 109 -16.99 -10.93 -3.63
C ASN A 109 -16.05 -9.77 -3.29
N ARG A 110 -16.19 -8.60 -3.91
CA ARG A 110 -15.28 -7.44 -3.71
C ARG A 110 -15.00 -7.14 -2.24
N GLY A 111 -16.04 -7.15 -1.40
CA GLY A 111 -15.92 -6.90 0.05
C GLY A 111 -15.08 -7.96 0.79
N ARG A 112 -15.15 -9.22 0.39
CA ARG A 112 -14.33 -10.30 0.97
C ARG A 112 -12.86 -10.13 0.61
N VAL A 113 -12.56 -9.73 -0.62
CA VAL A 113 -11.17 -9.58 -1.06
C VAL A 113 -10.49 -8.39 -0.37
N ALA A 114 -11.22 -7.27 -0.20
CA ALA A 114 -10.75 -6.16 0.62
C ALA A 114 -10.53 -6.56 2.09
N GLY A 115 -11.41 -7.41 2.64
CA GLY A 115 -11.23 -7.96 3.99
C GLY A 115 -9.98 -8.83 4.14
N ILE A 116 -9.68 -9.68 3.14
CA ILE A 116 -8.47 -10.52 3.11
C ILE A 116 -7.20 -9.68 3.08
N GLN A 117 -7.21 -8.56 2.36
CA GLN A 117 -6.08 -7.63 2.35
C GLN A 117 -5.82 -7.06 3.74
N GLN A 118 -6.85 -6.56 4.43
CA GLN A 118 -6.70 -6.01 5.78
C GLN A 118 -6.21 -7.10 6.75
N TRP A 119 -6.75 -8.31 6.64
CA TRP A 119 -6.27 -9.47 7.39
C TRP A 119 -4.78 -9.75 7.14
N SER A 120 -4.34 -9.65 5.88
CA SER A 120 -2.93 -9.86 5.52
C SER A 120 -2.01 -8.83 6.16
N ILE A 121 -2.47 -7.58 6.31
CA ILE A 121 -1.72 -6.52 7.00
C ILE A 121 -1.54 -6.87 8.49
N GLU A 122 -2.60 -7.31 9.16
CA GLU A 122 -2.55 -7.70 10.59
C GLU A 122 -1.61 -8.89 10.82
N TRP A 123 -1.63 -9.89 9.93
CA TRP A 123 -0.67 -11.00 9.96
C TRP A 123 0.77 -10.52 9.78
N GLY A 124 1.00 -9.57 8.87
CA GLY A 124 2.32 -8.95 8.68
C GLY A 124 2.81 -8.26 9.95
N ILE A 125 1.94 -7.48 10.61
CA ILE A 125 2.25 -6.81 11.88
C ILE A 125 2.54 -7.84 12.99
N LEU A 126 1.78 -8.93 13.06
CA LEU A 126 2.01 -10.00 14.04
C LEU A 126 3.39 -10.66 13.84
N ILE A 127 3.73 -11.03 12.61
CA ILE A 127 5.01 -11.68 12.28
C ILE A 127 6.18 -10.76 12.64
N ILE A 128 6.15 -9.47 12.27
CA ILE A 128 7.24 -8.56 12.62
C ILE A 128 7.34 -8.34 14.13
N CYS A 129 6.22 -8.32 14.86
CA CYS A 129 6.25 -8.25 16.32
C CYS A 129 6.95 -9.46 16.95
N LEU A 130 6.68 -10.67 16.44
CA LEU A 130 7.35 -11.89 16.88
C LEU A 130 8.85 -11.89 16.56
N ILE A 131 9.23 -11.43 15.37
CA ILE A 131 10.64 -11.30 14.96
C ILE A 131 11.37 -10.29 15.85
N CYS A 132 10.76 -9.12 16.11
CA CYS A 132 11.30 -8.12 17.02
C CYS A 132 11.50 -8.68 18.43
N TYR A 133 10.53 -9.47 18.93
CA TYR A 133 10.65 -10.14 20.22
C TYR A 133 11.79 -11.16 20.25
N GLY A 134 11.92 -11.99 19.21
CA GLY A 134 13.01 -12.96 19.08
C GLY A 134 14.40 -12.29 18.98
N CYS A 135 14.51 -11.20 18.22
CA CYS A 135 15.75 -10.42 18.10
C CYS A 135 16.13 -9.78 19.43
N ALA A 136 15.16 -9.25 20.19
CA ALA A 136 15.41 -8.62 21.49
C ALA A 136 15.97 -9.60 22.54
N GLN A 137 15.62 -10.89 22.45
CA GLN A 137 16.09 -11.92 23.39
C GLN A 137 17.40 -12.59 22.95
N THR A 138 17.67 -12.66 21.65
CA THR A 138 18.77 -13.49 21.09
C THR A 138 19.98 -12.66 20.69
N VAL A 139 19.81 -11.39 20.30
CA VAL A 139 20.86 -10.57 19.70
C VAL A 139 21.25 -9.42 20.63
N SER A 140 22.52 -9.36 21.00
CA SER A 140 23.10 -8.25 21.75
C SER A 140 23.59 -7.14 20.80
N GLY A 141 23.10 -5.90 20.99
CA GLY A 141 23.62 -4.70 20.33
C GLY A 141 22.72 -4.05 19.26
N PRO A 142 23.22 -3.03 18.56
CA PRO A 142 22.46 -2.25 17.57
C PRO A 142 22.06 -3.05 16.31
N THR A 143 22.64 -4.24 16.11
CA THR A 143 22.31 -5.11 14.99
C THR A 143 20.87 -5.65 15.08
N ALA A 144 20.30 -5.79 16.28
CA ALA A 144 18.96 -6.33 16.49
C ALA A 144 17.87 -5.48 15.80
N PHE A 145 17.94 -4.16 15.92
CA PHE A 145 16.97 -3.29 15.27
C PHE A 145 17.20 -3.22 13.75
N ARG A 146 18.45 -3.21 13.29
CA ARG A 146 18.78 -3.17 11.85
C ARG A 146 18.25 -4.39 11.11
N ILE A 147 18.35 -5.58 11.71
CA ILE A 147 17.79 -6.82 11.15
C ILE A 147 16.27 -6.71 11.03
N ALA A 148 15.58 -6.21 12.06
CA ALA A 148 14.12 -6.03 12.01
C ALA A 148 13.68 -5.10 10.86
N TRP A 149 14.37 -3.96 10.69
CA TRP A 149 14.10 -3.03 9.58
C TRP A 149 14.51 -3.60 8.21
N GLY A 150 15.53 -4.45 8.14
CA GLY A 150 15.95 -5.11 6.90
C GLY A 150 14.94 -6.16 6.43
N ILE A 151 14.42 -6.98 7.35
CA ILE A 151 13.45 -8.03 7.05
C ILE A 151 12.16 -7.46 6.47
N GLN A 152 11.75 -6.26 6.89
CA GLN A 152 10.54 -5.61 6.37
C GLN A 152 10.62 -5.32 4.86
N GLY A 153 11.84 -5.18 4.30
CA GLY A 153 12.04 -4.95 2.87
C GLY A 153 11.79 -6.19 2.01
N ILE A 154 11.85 -7.39 2.61
CA ILE A 154 11.71 -8.66 1.88
C ILE A 154 10.31 -8.80 1.25
N PRO A 155 9.20 -8.61 1.97
CA PRO A 155 7.86 -8.61 1.37
C PRO A 155 7.68 -7.62 0.23
N ALA A 156 8.31 -6.43 0.31
CA ALA A 156 8.21 -5.41 -0.74
C ALA A 156 8.94 -5.85 -2.02
N ILE A 157 10.10 -6.51 -1.88
CA ILE A 157 10.82 -7.09 -3.03
C ILE A 157 10.00 -8.21 -3.65
N ILE A 158 9.40 -9.08 -2.84
CA ILE A 158 8.53 -10.15 -3.32
C ILE A 158 7.34 -9.56 -4.09
N LEU A 159 6.68 -8.54 -3.54
CA LEU A 159 5.58 -7.85 -4.21
C LEU A 159 6.02 -7.20 -5.52
N PHE A 160 7.18 -6.56 -5.56
CA PHE A 160 7.73 -5.97 -6.77
C PHE A 160 7.87 -6.99 -7.90
N PHE A 161 8.44 -8.16 -7.62
CA PHE A 161 8.56 -9.24 -8.61
C PHE A 161 7.22 -9.89 -8.95
N ALA A 162 6.34 -10.07 -7.96
CA ALA A 162 4.99 -10.60 -8.19
C ALA A 162 4.22 -9.73 -9.19
N LEU A 163 4.31 -8.40 -9.08
CA LEU A 163 3.67 -7.44 -9.98
C LEU A 163 4.15 -7.52 -11.44
N PHE A 164 5.15 -8.33 -11.80
CA PHE A 164 5.43 -8.63 -13.21
C PHE A 164 4.45 -9.63 -13.80
N PHE A 165 3.97 -10.58 -13.00
CA PHE A 165 3.07 -11.65 -13.42
C PHE A 165 1.58 -11.24 -13.38
N PHE A 166 1.22 -10.28 -12.53
CA PHE A 166 -0.18 -9.84 -12.40
C PHE A 166 -0.64 -8.94 -13.58
N PRO A 167 -1.91 -9.02 -14.01
CA PRO A 167 -2.46 -8.16 -15.06
C PRO A 167 -2.61 -6.69 -14.61
N GLU A 168 -2.77 -5.77 -15.56
CA GLU A 168 -3.13 -4.38 -15.25
C GLU A 168 -4.60 -4.29 -14.79
N SER A 169 -4.98 -3.19 -14.12
CA SER A 169 -6.38 -2.95 -13.79
C SER A 169 -7.25 -2.81 -15.06
N PRO A 170 -8.34 -3.60 -15.20
CA PRO A 170 -9.28 -3.45 -16.31
C PRO A 170 -9.91 -2.06 -16.38
N ARG A 171 -10.16 -1.43 -15.22
CA ARG A 171 -10.80 -0.11 -15.17
C ARG A 171 -9.87 1.00 -15.67
N TRP A 172 -8.58 0.91 -15.37
CA TRP A 172 -7.58 1.84 -15.89
C TRP A 172 -7.39 1.67 -17.41
N LEU A 173 -7.34 0.42 -17.90
CA LEU A 173 -7.24 0.14 -19.34
C LEU A 173 -8.44 0.68 -20.12
N ALA A 174 -9.64 0.57 -19.56
CA ALA A 174 -10.85 1.14 -20.16
C ALA A 174 -10.78 2.66 -20.29
N GLY A 175 -10.17 3.35 -19.31
CA GLY A 175 -9.94 4.79 -19.35
C GLY A 175 -8.88 5.23 -20.37
N ARG A 176 -8.10 4.29 -20.89
CA ARG A 176 -7.14 4.50 -22.00
C ARG A 176 -7.68 3.99 -23.34
N GLU A 177 -8.98 3.71 -23.43
CA GLU A 177 -9.67 3.15 -24.61
C GLU A 177 -9.13 1.77 -25.09
N ARG A 178 -8.41 1.04 -24.23
CA ARG A 178 -7.81 -0.28 -24.54
C ARG A 178 -8.76 -1.44 -24.24
N TRP A 179 -9.90 -1.47 -24.92
CA TRP A 179 -11.01 -2.41 -24.66
C TRP A 179 -10.68 -3.88 -24.93
N GLU A 180 -9.79 -4.17 -25.88
CA GLU A 180 -9.38 -5.55 -26.20
C GLU A 180 -8.66 -6.20 -25.01
N GLU A 181 -7.75 -5.47 -24.37
CA GLU A 181 -7.00 -5.96 -23.20
C GLU A 181 -7.89 -6.10 -21.96
N VAL A 182 -8.89 -5.23 -21.81
CA VAL A 182 -9.92 -5.37 -20.76
C VAL A 182 -10.61 -6.72 -20.90
N LEU A 183 -11.00 -7.08 -22.12
CA LEU A 183 -11.71 -8.32 -22.39
C LEU A 183 -10.81 -9.54 -22.20
N ASP A 184 -9.53 -9.47 -22.60
CA ASP A 184 -8.56 -10.55 -22.37
C ASP A 184 -8.26 -10.76 -20.87
N ILE A 185 -8.12 -9.68 -20.09
CA ILE A 185 -7.90 -9.78 -18.63
C ILE A 185 -9.13 -10.33 -17.92
N LEU A 186 -10.34 -9.86 -18.27
CA LEU A 186 -11.59 -10.39 -17.72
C LEU A 186 -11.79 -11.86 -18.06
N THR A 187 -11.42 -12.27 -19.29
CA THR A 187 -11.46 -13.67 -19.72
C THR A 187 -10.43 -14.53 -19.00
N GLY A 188 -9.24 -13.99 -18.68
CA GLY A 188 -8.21 -14.69 -17.91
C GLY A 188 -8.49 -14.78 -16.40
N LEU A 189 -9.24 -13.83 -15.84
CA LEU A 189 -9.66 -13.84 -14.43
C LEU A 189 -10.80 -14.82 -14.15
N HIS A 190 -11.59 -15.17 -15.18
CA HIS A 190 -12.72 -16.10 -15.07
C HIS A 190 -12.35 -17.44 -15.71
N ASP A 191 -12.55 -18.53 -14.95
CA ASP A 191 -11.96 -19.86 -15.16
C ASP A 191 -12.54 -20.67 -16.34
N ASN A 192 -12.87 -20.05 -17.47
CA ASN A 192 -13.43 -20.77 -18.63
C ASN A 192 -12.91 -20.31 -20.00
N GLY A 193 -12.03 -19.29 -20.07
CA GLY A 193 -11.43 -18.85 -21.34
C GLY A 193 -12.44 -18.41 -22.42
N ASN A 194 -13.72 -18.35 -22.08
CA ASN A 194 -14.80 -18.08 -23.00
C ASN A 194 -15.14 -16.60 -22.91
N LYS A 195 -14.75 -15.86 -23.95
CA LYS A 195 -15.04 -14.43 -24.12
C LYS A 195 -16.54 -14.10 -24.04
N ASN A 196 -17.40 -15.09 -24.27
CA ASN A 196 -18.86 -14.95 -24.28
C ASN A 196 -19.53 -15.46 -22.98
N ASP A 197 -18.76 -15.77 -21.93
CA ASP A 197 -19.36 -16.14 -20.65
C ASP A 197 -20.15 -14.95 -20.07
N ALA A 198 -21.31 -15.23 -19.48
CA ALA A 198 -22.22 -14.21 -18.96
C ALA A 198 -21.55 -13.33 -17.90
N VAL A 199 -20.61 -13.91 -17.13
CA VAL A 199 -19.84 -13.18 -16.11
C VAL A 199 -18.82 -12.23 -16.72
N VAL A 200 -18.14 -12.63 -17.80
CA VAL A 200 -17.15 -11.81 -18.50
C VAL A 200 -17.84 -10.63 -19.18
N LEU A 201 -18.97 -10.87 -19.83
CA LEU A 201 -19.79 -9.83 -20.46
C LEU A 201 -20.36 -8.85 -19.43
N ALA A 202 -20.88 -9.35 -18.30
CA ALA A 202 -21.34 -8.50 -17.21
C ALA A 202 -20.21 -7.63 -16.63
N GLY A 203 -19.01 -8.20 -16.43
CA GLY A 203 -17.84 -7.44 -15.98
C GLY A 203 -17.39 -6.38 -17.00
N TYR A 204 -17.45 -6.70 -18.30
CA TYR A 204 -17.14 -5.76 -19.37
C TYR A 204 -18.14 -4.61 -19.42
N GLU A 205 -19.43 -4.90 -19.25
CA GLU A 205 -20.50 -3.90 -19.21
C GLU A 205 -20.41 -3.01 -17.97
N GLU A 206 -20.11 -3.58 -16.79
CA GLU A 206 -19.82 -2.80 -15.57
C GLU A 206 -18.65 -1.82 -15.78
N VAL A 207 -17.56 -2.25 -16.41
CA VAL A 207 -16.41 -1.39 -16.71
C VAL A 207 -16.79 -0.30 -17.73
N ARG A 208 -17.60 -0.64 -18.73
CA ARG A 208 -18.10 0.32 -19.74
C ARG A 208 -19.03 1.37 -19.13
N GLU A 209 -19.92 0.96 -18.23
CA GLU A 209 -20.80 1.87 -17.50
C GLU A 209 -19.99 2.79 -16.59
N ALA A 210 -19.00 2.25 -15.87
CA ALA A 210 -18.10 3.06 -15.04
C ALA A 210 -17.35 4.12 -15.86
N GLN A 211 -16.92 3.79 -17.09
CA GLN A 211 -16.32 4.77 -18.01
C GLN A 211 -17.32 5.81 -18.49
N ARG A 212 -18.56 5.41 -18.80
CA ARG A 212 -19.62 6.35 -19.21
C ARG A 212 -19.92 7.36 -18.12
N VAL A 213 -20.03 6.91 -16.87
CA VAL A 213 -20.23 7.78 -15.69
C VAL A 213 -19.03 8.71 -15.47
N ALA A 214 -17.81 8.25 -15.75
CA ALA A 214 -16.61 9.08 -15.66
C ALA A 214 -16.49 10.10 -16.81
N ALA A 215 -17.01 9.77 -17.99
CA ALA A 215 -17.01 10.63 -19.18
C ALA A 215 -18.15 11.65 -19.19
N GLU A 216 -19.23 11.42 -18.44
CA GLU A 216 -20.23 12.45 -18.21
C GLU A 216 -19.56 13.66 -17.54
N PRO A 217 -19.62 14.87 -18.13
CA PRO A 217 -19.01 16.03 -17.53
C PRO A 217 -19.65 16.23 -16.16
N GLN A 218 -18.87 16.00 -15.11
CA GLN A 218 -19.27 16.22 -13.72
C GLN A 218 -19.49 17.72 -13.50
N GLY A 219 -20.62 18.23 -13.99
CA GLY A 219 -21.18 19.54 -13.67
C GLY A 219 -21.79 19.56 -12.27
N VAL A 220 -21.30 18.71 -11.35
CA VAL A 220 -21.77 18.62 -9.97
C VAL A 220 -20.57 18.73 -9.05
N GLY A 221 -20.14 19.97 -8.83
CA GLY A 221 -19.05 20.26 -7.90
C GLY A 221 -19.38 19.78 -6.49
N PHE A 222 -18.36 19.34 -5.76
CA PHE A 222 -18.39 18.90 -4.36
C PHE A 222 -19.24 19.79 -3.41
N PHE A 223 -19.37 21.08 -3.72
CA PHE A 223 -20.15 22.05 -2.95
C PHE A 223 -21.65 22.06 -3.24
N GLN A 224 -22.13 21.40 -4.30
CA GLN A 224 -23.56 21.40 -4.65
C GLN A 224 -24.40 20.49 -3.75
N HIS A 225 -23.78 19.50 -3.08
CA HIS A 225 -24.45 18.69 -2.04
C HIS A 225 -24.70 19.45 -0.73
N PHE A 226 -24.04 20.60 -0.53
CA PHE A 226 -24.25 21.49 0.62
C PHE A 226 -25.08 22.74 0.28
N GLY A 227 -25.53 22.87 -0.98
CA GLY A 227 -26.45 23.95 -1.38
C GLY A 227 -27.89 23.65 -0.93
N PRO A 228 -28.66 24.65 -0.48
CA PRO A 228 -30.08 24.44 -0.21
C PRO A 228 -30.77 23.99 -1.49
N ARG A 229 -31.45 22.83 -1.43
CA ARG A 229 -32.38 22.42 -2.49
C ARG A 229 -33.52 23.44 -2.50
N ILE A 230 -33.55 24.26 -3.54
CA ILE A 230 -34.71 25.09 -3.90
C ILE A 230 -35.55 24.30 -4.90
#